data_AF-A0A7S2KVL2-F1
#
_entry.id   AF-A0A7S2KVL2-F1
#
_cell.length_a   1.000
_cell.length_b   1.000
_cell.length_c   1.000
_cell.angle_alpha   90.00
_cell.angle_beta   90.00
_cell.angle_gamma   90.00
#
_symmetry.space_group_name_H-M   'P 1'
#
loop_
_entity.id
_entity.type
_entity.pdbx_description
1 polymer ?
#
loop_
_entity_poly.entity_id
_entity_poly.type
_entity_poly.pdbx_seq_one_letter_code
_entity_poly.pdbx_strand_id
1 'polypeptide(L)'
;MFTRVAFIALAVLIHASCSAAAPVDSNAPAGIQCTVGSDGEKVCQSEYAEAEEEFSSEDFSSSDSDDDEEDDGDWWNELTADDECEDHLLTKCSSLTENGECEKNPGFMKYACPLSCKMCDEFKSSMTTKEEKGTDLCIDHDPQCKDWSGMGECEYNPNFMRKECPRSCFQCYEDATQFGVEQELPNQDDKDYEATIEHIQKTSVYMKEMWSNEEHNYYNYKCKNMDEECSYWAASGDECEANRDYMQKNCAPACQFCHLLDVRLRCPIKPGNEPVFKPGELNTLFENIVDNADGKGEYVKYNPRALSRPKVKRDGTPAGGDAIDGPWIVTLENFISDIEADAMIAAGAKKGYERSQDVGAELPDGSHEDEVNDGRTSENAWCDEKICESNPIIKPVLGRIAEVTLTHVDNHEDLQLLRYEPG
;
A
#
# COMPACT_ATOMS: atom_id res chain seq x y z
N MET A 1 -19.25 32.69 23.03
CA MET A 1 -17.84 32.98 22.74
C MET A 1 -17.29 31.67 22.23
N PHE A 2 -17.26 31.47 20.91
CA PHE A 2 -16.74 30.22 20.34
C PHE A 2 -15.21 30.32 20.40
N THR A 3 -14.57 29.49 21.21
CA THR A 3 -13.12 29.36 21.19
C THR A 3 -12.76 28.67 19.88
N ARG A 4 -12.26 29.44 18.90
CA ARG A 4 -11.66 28.87 17.71
C ARG A 4 -10.31 28.33 18.14
N VAL A 5 -10.14 27.01 18.10
CA VAL A 5 -8.85 26.39 18.36
C VAL A 5 -8.36 25.81 17.03
N ALA A 6 -7.27 26.38 16.50
CA ALA A 6 -6.58 25.82 15.35
C ALA A 6 -5.54 24.82 15.87
N PHE A 7 -5.78 23.54 15.63
CA PHE A 7 -4.79 22.50 15.84
C PHE A 7 -4.14 22.18 14.51
N ILE A 8 -2.82 22.14 14.49
CA ILE A 8 -2.08 21.60 13.35
C ILE A 8 -1.50 20.27 13.82
N ALA A 9 -2.03 19.20 13.25
CA ALA A 9 -1.41 17.90 13.35
C ALA A 9 -0.35 17.81 12.25
N LEU A 10 0.92 17.73 12.66
CA LEU A 10 2.03 17.43 11.75
C LEU A 10 2.30 15.93 11.87
N ALA A 11 1.90 15.18 10.86
CA ALA A 11 2.38 13.82 10.65
C ALA A 11 3.64 13.92 9.79
N VAL A 12 4.81 13.58 10.35
CA VAL A 12 6.01 13.37 9.55
C VAL A 12 5.90 11.98 8.95
N LEU A 13 5.27 11.90 7.77
CA LEU A 13 5.23 10.68 6.98
C LEU A 13 6.52 10.60 6.18
N ILE A 14 7.24 9.49 6.32
CA ILE A 14 8.38 9.18 5.46
C ILE A 14 7.79 8.63 4.17
N HIS A 15 7.45 9.50 3.22
CA HIS A 15 6.93 9.11 1.92
C HIS A 15 7.83 9.63 0.80
N ALA A 16 8.08 8.79 -0.20
CA ALA A 16 8.87 9.13 -1.38
C ALA A 16 7.92 9.38 -2.56
N SER A 17 7.84 10.62 -3.03
CA SER A 17 7.11 10.99 -4.24
C SER A 17 8.08 11.18 -5.41
N CYS A 18 7.92 10.40 -6.50
CA CYS A 18 8.66 10.61 -7.74
C CYS A 18 7.79 11.18 -8.84
N SER A 19 8.32 12.19 -9.52
CA SER A 19 8.04 12.45 -10.93
C SER A 19 9.14 11.82 -11.78
N ALA A 20 8.75 10.85 -12.61
CA ALA A 20 9.46 10.18 -13.71
C ALA A 20 11.01 10.18 -13.73
N ALA A 21 11.63 8.99 -13.73
CA ALA A 21 13.04 8.85 -14.07
C ALA A 21 13.38 7.56 -14.84
N ALA A 22 14.37 7.71 -15.73
CA ALA A 22 14.87 6.77 -16.75
C ALA A 22 15.52 5.48 -16.18
N PRO A 23 15.68 4.41 -16.99
CA PRO A 23 15.96 3.05 -16.51
C PRO A 23 17.45 2.82 -16.20
N VAL A 24 17.75 1.93 -15.24
CA VAL A 24 19.11 1.38 -15.02
C VAL A 24 19.07 -0.10 -14.61
N ASP A 25 20.15 -0.78 -14.99
CA ASP A 25 20.54 -2.21 -15.03
C ASP A 25 20.10 -3.15 -13.88
N SER A 26 19.71 -4.38 -14.25
CA SER A 26 18.86 -5.34 -13.53
C SER A 26 19.60 -6.51 -12.86
N ASN A 27 20.86 -6.34 -12.43
CA ASN A 27 21.71 -7.49 -12.02
C ASN A 27 22.30 -7.41 -10.59
N ALA A 28 21.53 -7.00 -9.59
CA ALA A 28 21.96 -7.10 -8.18
C ALA A 28 20.88 -7.79 -7.31
N PRO A 29 21.22 -8.86 -6.57
CA PRO A 29 20.30 -9.53 -5.64
C PRO A 29 20.00 -8.68 -4.40
N ALA A 30 18.83 -8.90 -3.80
CA ALA A 30 18.32 -8.13 -2.68
C ALA A 30 19.15 -8.28 -1.37
N GLY A 31 19.23 -7.20 -0.58
CA GLY A 31 19.86 -7.19 0.75
C GLY A 31 21.36 -6.91 0.79
N ILE A 32 21.99 -6.63 -0.36
CA ILE A 32 23.40 -6.29 -0.46
C ILE A 32 23.54 -4.92 -1.14
N GLN A 33 23.97 -3.90 -0.38
CA GLN A 33 24.37 -2.63 -0.98
C GLN A 33 25.79 -2.75 -1.52
N CYS A 34 25.97 -2.53 -2.83
CA CYS A 34 27.27 -2.53 -3.47
C CYS A 34 27.64 -1.12 -3.94
N THR A 35 28.82 -0.64 -3.55
CA THR A 35 29.43 0.59 -4.08
C THR A 35 30.61 0.23 -4.98
N VAL A 36 30.75 0.91 -6.13
CA VAL A 36 31.87 0.76 -7.05
C VAL A 36 32.81 1.96 -6.90
N GLY A 37 34.06 1.70 -6.51
CA GLY A 37 35.11 2.71 -6.42
C GLY A 37 35.58 3.21 -7.79
N SER A 38 36.29 4.34 -7.81
CA SER A 38 36.81 4.96 -9.04
C SER A 38 37.88 4.13 -9.78
N ASP A 39 38.37 3.08 -9.15
CA ASP A 39 39.30 2.07 -9.68
C ASP A 39 38.59 0.80 -10.20
N GLY A 40 37.26 0.77 -10.13
CA GLY A 40 36.45 -0.38 -10.52
C GLY A 40 36.32 -1.46 -9.45
N GLU A 41 36.80 -1.21 -8.22
CA GLU A 41 36.66 -2.16 -7.12
C GLU A 41 35.22 -2.13 -6.57
N LYS A 42 34.57 -3.29 -6.53
CA LYS A 42 33.18 -3.47 -6.08
C LYS A 42 33.20 -3.95 -4.62
N VAL A 43 32.68 -3.12 -3.71
CA VAL A 43 32.55 -3.45 -2.28
C VAL A 43 31.07 -3.59 -1.96
N CYS A 44 30.69 -4.73 -1.37
CA CYS A 44 29.30 -5.12 -1.11
C CYS A 44 29.13 -5.44 0.38
N GLN A 45 28.08 -4.92 1.04
CA GLN A 45 27.75 -5.19 2.45
C GLN A 45 26.29 -5.64 2.62
N SER A 46 26.06 -6.63 3.49
CA SER A 46 24.74 -7.18 3.85
C SER A 46 24.19 -6.51 5.12
N GLU A 47 22.90 -6.13 5.14
CA GLU A 47 22.28 -5.43 6.28
C GLU A 47 21.66 -6.32 7.38
N TYR A 48 21.68 -7.65 7.26
CA TYR A 48 21.16 -8.53 8.29
C TYR A 48 22.29 -9.18 9.09
N ALA A 49 22.54 -8.66 10.30
CA ALA A 49 23.19 -9.43 11.34
C ALA A 49 22.13 -10.32 12.01
N GLU A 50 22.37 -11.63 12.00
CA GLU A 50 21.53 -12.66 12.62
C GLU A 50 21.25 -12.33 14.10
N ALA A 51 19.97 -12.25 14.46
CA ALA A 51 19.50 -12.40 15.82
C ALA A 51 18.50 -13.57 15.82
N GLU A 52 18.97 -14.76 16.19
CA GLU A 52 18.10 -15.87 16.54
C GLU A 52 17.48 -15.58 17.92
N GLU A 53 16.17 -15.30 17.97
CA GLU A 53 15.39 -15.45 19.20
C GLU A 53 14.26 -16.46 18.94
N GLU A 54 14.32 -17.59 19.66
CA GLU A 54 13.23 -18.57 19.76
C GLU A 54 12.03 -17.91 20.45
N PHE A 55 10.93 -17.70 19.71
CA PHE A 55 9.66 -17.24 20.29
C PHE A 55 8.68 -18.41 20.42
N SER A 56 8.38 -18.75 21.68
CA SER A 56 7.43 -19.79 22.09
C SER A 56 5.98 -19.33 21.88
N SER A 57 5.22 -20.12 21.14
CA SER A 57 3.83 -19.89 20.77
C SER A 57 2.85 -20.35 21.86
N GLU A 58 2.52 -19.52 22.85
CA GLU A 58 1.27 -19.66 23.63
C GLU A 58 0.75 -18.28 24.07
N ASP A 59 -0.57 -18.11 24.00
CA ASP A 59 -1.40 -16.99 24.46
C ASP A 59 -1.61 -15.76 23.55
N PHE A 60 -2.59 -15.87 22.64
CA PHE A 60 -3.48 -14.75 22.33
C PHE A 60 -4.92 -15.25 22.14
N SER A 61 -5.68 -15.28 23.24
CA SER A 61 -7.14 -15.46 23.19
C SER A 61 -7.78 -14.10 22.85
N SER A 62 -8.37 -13.99 21.67
CA SER A 62 -9.28 -12.88 21.36
C SER A 62 -10.61 -13.09 22.09
N SER A 63 -11.15 -12.01 22.65
CA SER A 63 -12.39 -11.99 23.42
C SER A 63 -13.62 -12.04 22.52
N ASP A 64 -14.46 -13.04 22.74
CA ASP A 64 -15.75 -13.30 22.09
C ASP A 64 -16.71 -12.09 22.17
N SER A 65 -17.24 -11.71 21.01
CA SER A 65 -18.51 -11.01 20.87
C SER A 65 -19.45 -11.98 20.17
N ASP A 66 -20.45 -12.46 20.90
CA ASP A 66 -21.45 -13.42 20.44
C ASP A 66 -22.29 -12.84 19.27
N ASP A 67 -21.98 -13.25 18.04
CA ASP A 67 -22.94 -13.34 16.93
C ASP A 67 -22.79 -14.74 16.31
N ASP A 68 -23.90 -15.45 16.16
CA ASP A 68 -24.00 -16.84 15.72
C ASP A 68 -23.49 -17.04 14.27
N GLU A 69 -22.17 -17.02 14.06
CA GLU A 69 -21.56 -17.57 12.85
C GLU A 69 -21.42 -19.08 13.04
N GLU A 70 -22.23 -19.85 12.30
CA GLU A 70 -21.91 -21.25 12.06
C GLU A 70 -20.50 -21.28 11.45
N ASP A 71 -19.55 -21.83 12.21
CA ASP A 71 -18.17 -22.10 11.85
C ASP A 71 -18.18 -22.93 10.56
N ASP A 72 -18.10 -22.26 9.42
CA ASP A 72 -17.78 -22.86 8.13
C ASP A 72 -16.30 -23.30 8.17
N GLY A 73 -15.99 -24.21 9.10
CA GLY A 73 -14.63 -24.68 9.34
C GLY A 73 -14.02 -25.20 8.04
N ASP A 74 -12.69 -25.05 7.90
CA ASP A 74 -11.85 -25.33 6.74
C ASP A 74 -12.48 -26.17 5.59
N TRP A 75 -13.47 -25.61 4.88
CA TRP A 75 -14.27 -26.34 3.88
C TRP A 75 -13.40 -26.86 2.73
N TRP A 76 -12.28 -26.17 2.48
CA TRP A 76 -11.27 -26.55 1.51
C TRP A 76 -10.53 -27.85 1.86
N ASN A 77 -10.41 -28.21 3.15
CA ASN A 77 -9.75 -29.45 3.58
C ASN A 77 -10.57 -30.69 3.21
N GLU A 78 -11.87 -30.54 2.99
CA GLU A 78 -12.77 -31.63 2.63
C GLU A 78 -12.87 -31.85 1.12
N LEU A 79 -12.27 -30.97 0.29
CA LEU A 79 -12.34 -31.06 -1.17
C LEU A 79 -11.57 -32.27 -1.73
N THR A 80 -12.31 -33.17 -2.37
CA THR A 80 -11.79 -34.38 -3.02
C THR A 80 -11.99 -34.37 -4.54
N ALA A 81 -11.22 -35.18 -5.24
CA ALA A 81 -11.33 -35.30 -6.70
C ALA A 81 -12.66 -35.93 -7.17
N ASP A 82 -13.37 -36.61 -6.27
CA ASP A 82 -14.66 -37.26 -6.55
C ASP A 82 -15.87 -36.34 -6.28
N ASP A 83 -15.64 -35.10 -5.84
CA ASP A 83 -16.71 -34.19 -5.45
C ASP A 83 -17.61 -33.81 -6.63
N GLU A 84 -18.92 -33.85 -6.39
CA GLU A 84 -19.91 -33.32 -7.33
C GLU A 84 -19.88 -31.78 -7.30
N CYS A 85 -20.33 -31.13 -8.37
CA CYS A 85 -20.39 -29.67 -8.37
C CYS A 85 -21.56 -29.19 -7.48
N GLU A 86 -21.23 -28.74 -6.28
CA GLU A 86 -22.16 -28.13 -5.34
C GLU A 86 -21.54 -26.89 -4.68
N ASP A 87 -22.37 -26.04 -4.10
CA ASP A 87 -21.90 -24.89 -3.34
C ASP A 87 -21.44 -25.36 -1.96
N HIS A 88 -20.18 -25.09 -1.62
CA HIS A 88 -19.56 -25.52 -0.37
C HIS A 88 -19.80 -24.53 0.78
N LEU A 89 -20.11 -23.26 0.47
CA LEU A 89 -20.53 -22.25 1.43
C LEU A 89 -22.04 -21.96 1.32
N LEU A 90 -22.87 -23.00 1.45
CA LEU A 90 -24.31 -23.01 1.12
C LEU A 90 -25.10 -21.75 1.55
N THR A 91 -24.88 -21.25 2.76
CA THR A 91 -25.59 -20.06 3.29
C THR A 91 -25.01 -18.73 2.78
N LYS A 92 -23.71 -18.69 2.47
CA LYS A 92 -22.98 -17.49 2.02
C LYS A 92 -22.98 -17.32 0.50
N CYS A 93 -23.03 -18.41 -0.29
CA CYS A 93 -22.93 -18.34 -1.75
C CYS A 93 -24.00 -17.47 -2.42
N SER A 94 -25.24 -17.46 -1.91
CA SER A 94 -26.28 -16.57 -2.43
C SER A 94 -25.89 -15.10 -2.24
N SER A 95 -25.40 -14.73 -1.06
CA SER A 95 -25.00 -13.35 -0.75
C SER A 95 -23.76 -12.94 -1.54
N LEU A 96 -22.75 -13.80 -1.63
CA LEU A 96 -21.52 -13.53 -2.38
C LEU A 96 -21.83 -13.34 -3.88
N THR A 97 -22.69 -14.20 -4.43
CA THR A 97 -23.15 -14.08 -5.82
C THR A 97 -23.91 -12.76 -6.05
N GLU A 98 -24.82 -12.38 -5.15
CA GLU A 98 -25.55 -11.11 -5.23
C GLU A 98 -24.61 -9.88 -5.17
N ASN A 99 -23.47 -10.00 -4.48
CA ASN A 99 -22.44 -8.96 -4.40
C ASN A 99 -21.46 -8.93 -5.59
N GLY A 100 -21.62 -9.84 -6.56
CA GLY A 100 -20.82 -9.92 -7.78
C GLY A 100 -19.46 -10.61 -7.58
N GLU A 101 -19.35 -11.50 -6.60
CA GLU A 101 -18.09 -12.21 -6.32
C GLU A 101 -17.71 -13.20 -7.42
N CYS A 102 -18.66 -13.67 -8.25
CA CYS A 102 -18.34 -14.56 -9.36
C CYS A 102 -17.39 -13.89 -10.37
N GLU A 103 -17.56 -12.60 -10.63
CA GLU A 103 -16.71 -11.82 -11.53
C GLU A 103 -15.52 -11.18 -10.79
N LYS A 104 -15.74 -10.72 -9.55
CA LYS A 104 -14.68 -10.08 -8.77
C LYS A 104 -13.67 -11.09 -8.23
N ASN A 105 -14.11 -12.23 -7.72
CA ASN A 105 -13.27 -13.24 -7.09
C ASN A 105 -13.51 -14.65 -7.70
N PRO A 106 -13.35 -14.81 -9.04
CA PRO A 106 -13.65 -16.07 -9.73
C PRO A 106 -12.78 -17.23 -9.22
N GLY A 107 -11.57 -16.93 -8.75
CA GLY A 107 -10.65 -17.93 -8.21
C GLY A 107 -11.16 -18.59 -6.93
N PHE A 108 -11.68 -17.81 -5.99
CA PHE A 108 -12.30 -18.33 -4.76
C PHE A 108 -13.66 -18.96 -5.06
N MET A 109 -14.51 -18.24 -5.81
CA MET A 109 -15.88 -18.67 -6.08
C MET A 109 -15.97 -19.96 -6.90
N LYS A 110 -14.98 -20.22 -7.77
CA LYS A 110 -14.85 -21.49 -8.48
C LYS A 110 -14.79 -22.71 -7.56
N TYR A 111 -14.28 -22.58 -6.34
CA TYR A 111 -14.20 -23.70 -5.40
C TYR A 111 -15.23 -23.58 -4.29
N ALA A 112 -15.51 -22.38 -3.80
CA ALA A 112 -16.46 -22.17 -2.71
C ALA A 112 -17.92 -22.27 -3.16
N CYS A 113 -18.23 -21.75 -4.36
CA CYS A 113 -19.58 -21.58 -4.88
C CYS A 113 -19.69 -21.92 -6.39
N PRO A 114 -19.14 -23.05 -6.87
CA PRO A 114 -19.11 -23.36 -8.30
C PRO A 114 -20.49 -23.50 -8.91
N LEU A 115 -21.49 -23.97 -8.16
CA LEU A 115 -22.84 -24.15 -8.68
C LEU A 115 -23.55 -22.81 -8.84
N SER A 116 -23.51 -21.95 -7.82
CA SER A 116 -24.09 -20.61 -7.85
C SER A 116 -23.46 -19.72 -8.92
N CYS A 117 -22.14 -19.78 -9.09
CA CYS A 117 -21.43 -19.05 -10.13
C CYS A 117 -21.41 -19.73 -11.51
N LYS A 118 -22.01 -20.93 -11.64
CA LYS A 118 -22.04 -21.73 -12.87
C LYS A 118 -20.64 -22.10 -13.40
N MET A 119 -19.68 -22.27 -12.51
CA MET A 119 -18.28 -22.63 -12.80
C MET A 119 -18.00 -24.14 -12.61
N CYS A 120 -19.02 -24.98 -12.76
CA CYS A 120 -18.92 -26.42 -12.51
C CYS A 120 -17.93 -27.14 -13.43
N ASP A 121 -17.79 -26.67 -14.66
CA ASP A 121 -16.89 -27.31 -15.65
C ASP A 121 -15.43 -26.99 -15.30
N GLU A 122 -15.16 -25.73 -14.92
CA GLU A 122 -13.87 -25.24 -14.45
C GLU A 122 -13.46 -25.94 -13.15
N PHE A 123 -14.37 -26.05 -12.18
CA PHE A 123 -14.15 -26.78 -10.92
C PHE A 123 -13.73 -28.23 -11.16
N LYS A 124 -14.48 -28.96 -11.99
CA LYS A 124 -14.18 -30.37 -12.31
C LYS A 124 -12.84 -30.53 -13.03
N SER A 125 -12.53 -29.60 -13.94
CA SER A 125 -11.23 -29.60 -14.63
C SER A 125 -10.08 -29.47 -13.63
N SER A 126 -10.20 -28.56 -12.65
CA SER A 126 -9.21 -28.37 -11.59
C SER A 126 -9.01 -29.59 -10.71
N MET A 127 -10.11 -30.23 -10.29
CA MET A 127 -10.06 -31.44 -9.49
C MET A 127 -9.36 -32.61 -10.21
N THR A 128 -9.56 -32.74 -11.52
CA THR A 128 -8.86 -33.73 -12.33
C THR A 128 -7.35 -33.47 -12.35
N THR A 129 -6.92 -32.21 -12.45
CA THR A 129 -5.49 -31.87 -12.44
C THR A 129 -4.82 -32.12 -11.09
N LYS A 130 -5.55 -31.93 -9.97
CA LYS A 130 -5.10 -32.28 -8.62
C LYS A 130 -4.74 -33.76 -8.53
N GLU A 131 -5.61 -34.63 -9.04
CA GLU A 131 -5.41 -36.08 -9.06
C GLU A 131 -4.19 -36.50 -9.89
N GLU A 132 -4.03 -35.92 -11.09
CA GLU A 132 -2.92 -36.26 -11.99
C GLU A 132 -1.55 -35.80 -11.49
N LYS A 133 -1.48 -34.61 -10.86
CA LYS A 133 -0.22 -33.99 -10.43
C LYS A 133 0.13 -34.24 -8.96
N GLY A 134 -0.84 -34.63 -8.13
CA GLY A 134 -0.63 -34.82 -6.69
C GLY A 134 -0.21 -33.56 -5.95
N THR A 135 -0.61 -32.38 -6.45
CA THR A 135 -0.32 -31.07 -5.87
C THR A 135 -1.58 -30.51 -5.21
N ASP A 136 -1.42 -29.73 -4.14
CA ASP A 136 -2.53 -29.00 -3.54
C ASP A 136 -3.16 -28.02 -4.52
N LEU A 137 -4.47 -27.78 -4.36
CA LEU A 137 -5.20 -26.83 -5.18
C LEU A 137 -4.69 -25.42 -4.88
N CYS A 138 -4.56 -24.61 -5.92
CA CYS A 138 -4.19 -23.22 -5.74
C CYS A 138 -5.44 -22.37 -5.47
N ILE A 139 -5.82 -22.28 -4.20
CA ILE A 139 -7.06 -21.62 -3.78
C ILE A 139 -6.80 -20.68 -2.61
N ASP A 140 -7.57 -19.61 -2.56
CA ASP A 140 -7.68 -18.81 -1.35
C ASP A 140 -8.72 -19.45 -0.42
N HIS A 141 -8.49 -19.37 0.88
CA HIS A 141 -9.34 -19.99 1.89
C HIS A 141 -10.38 -19.03 2.47
N ASP A 142 -10.17 -17.73 2.27
CA ASP A 142 -11.05 -16.66 2.73
C ASP A 142 -11.57 -15.82 1.54
N PRO A 143 -12.87 -15.47 1.49
CA PRO A 143 -13.41 -14.59 0.46
C PRO A 143 -12.71 -13.21 0.42
N GLN A 144 -12.17 -12.71 1.55
CA GLN A 144 -11.49 -11.43 1.67
C GLN A 144 -10.02 -11.47 1.23
N CYS A 145 -9.47 -12.64 0.89
CA CYS A 145 -8.08 -12.77 0.46
C CYS A 145 -7.71 -11.83 -0.70
N LYS A 146 -8.64 -11.61 -1.64
CA LYS A 146 -8.42 -10.68 -2.74
C LYS A 146 -8.23 -9.25 -2.21
N ASP A 147 -9.07 -8.81 -1.29
CA ASP A 147 -9.05 -7.47 -0.72
C ASP A 147 -7.81 -7.25 0.15
N TRP A 148 -7.51 -8.19 1.06
CA TRP A 148 -6.31 -8.15 1.89
C TRP A 148 -5.03 -8.14 1.05
N SER A 149 -4.99 -8.93 -0.04
CA SER A 149 -3.85 -8.88 -0.97
C SER A 149 -3.72 -7.52 -1.65
N GLY A 150 -4.86 -6.89 -2.00
CA GLY A 150 -4.91 -5.52 -2.51
C GLY A 150 -4.38 -4.49 -1.51
N MET A 151 -4.68 -4.68 -0.22
CA MET A 151 -4.17 -3.85 0.90
C MET A 151 -2.68 -4.07 1.23
N GLY A 152 -1.98 -4.96 0.52
CA GLY A 152 -0.56 -5.21 0.74
C GLY A 152 -0.26 -6.19 1.88
N GLU A 153 -1.25 -6.89 2.42
CA GLU A 153 -1.05 -7.85 3.52
C GLU A 153 -0.08 -8.98 3.15
N CYS A 154 0.08 -9.30 1.86
CA CYS A 154 1.09 -10.27 1.42
C CYS A 154 2.54 -9.86 1.82
N GLU A 155 2.78 -8.56 2.00
CA GLU A 155 4.05 -7.98 2.44
C GLU A 155 4.08 -7.71 3.96
N TYR A 156 3.00 -7.14 4.50
CA TYR A 156 2.94 -6.74 5.91
C TYR A 156 2.66 -7.89 6.86
N ASN A 157 1.89 -8.90 6.41
CA ASN A 157 1.52 -10.08 7.16
C ASN A 157 1.75 -11.37 6.35
N PRO A 158 3.00 -11.61 5.90
CA PRO A 158 3.31 -12.66 4.92
C PRO A 158 3.04 -14.06 5.45
N ASN A 159 3.20 -14.31 6.75
CA ASN A 159 3.02 -15.65 7.31
C ASN A 159 1.56 -16.10 7.28
N PHE A 160 0.64 -15.21 7.67
CA PHE A 160 -0.79 -15.47 7.60
C PHE A 160 -1.25 -15.57 6.15
N MET A 161 -0.91 -14.57 5.35
CA MET A 161 -1.39 -14.46 3.98
C MET A 161 -0.88 -15.58 3.06
N ARG A 162 0.34 -16.08 3.25
CA ARG A 162 0.82 -17.24 2.45
C ARG A 162 0.10 -18.54 2.79
N LYS A 163 -0.46 -18.65 3.99
CA LYS A 163 -1.17 -19.84 4.45
C LYS A 163 -2.66 -19.78 4.09
N GLU A 164 -3.30 -18.65 4.33
CA GLU A 164 -4.74 -18.47 4.10
C GLU A 164 -5.08 -17.97 2.70
N CYS A 165 -4.17 -17.20 2.08
CA CYS A 165 -4.37 -16.57 0.78
C CYS A 165 -3.26 -16.91 -0.23
N PRO A 166 -2.86 -18.20 -0.38
CA PRO A 166 -1.72 -18.56 -1.22
C PRO A 166 -1.94 -18.20 -2.70
N ARG A 167 -3.19 -18.18 -3.17
CA ARG A 167 -3.50 -17.83 -4.56
C ARG A 167 -3.46 -16.32 -4.79
N SER A 168 -4.08 -15.53 -3.91
CA SER A 168 -4.10 -14.06 -3.98
C SER A 168 -2.73 -13.44 -3.70
N CYS A 169 -1.89 -14.09 -2.89
CA CYS A 169 -0.48 -13.72 -2.69
C CYS A 169 0.49 -14.43 -3.64
N PHE A 170 -0.03 -15.08 -4.69
CA PHE A 170 0.75 -15.67 -5.78
C PHE A 170 1.84 -16.65 -5.33
N GLN A 171 1.62 -17.37 -4.22
CA GLN A 171 2.43 -18.52 -3.82
C GLN A 171 2.19 -19.73 -4.73
N CYS A 172 1.04 -19.74 -5.40
CA CYS A 172 0.68 -20.73 -6.39
C CYS A 172 -0.08 -20.05 -7.53
N TYR A 173 -0.23 -20.77 -8.65
CA TYR A 173 -1.15 -20.36 -9.70
C TYR A 173 -1.80 -21.56 -10.40
N GLU A 174 -2.98 -21.34 -10.95
CA GLU A 174 -3.71 -22.34 -11.73
C GLU A 174 -3.98 -21.89 -13.17
N ASP A 175 -4.35 -20.62 -13.35
CA ASP A 175 -4.70 -20.06 -14.65
C ASP A 175 -4.42 -18.55 -14.74
N ALA A 176 -4.82 -17.94 -15.87
CA ALA A 176 -4.54 -16.56 -16.20
C ALA A 176 -5.42 -15.55 -15.45
N THR A 177 -6.47 -15.97 -14.75
CA THR A 177 -7.36 -15.05 -14.00
C THR A 177 -6.65 -14.38 -12.82
N GLN A 178 -5.46 -14.89 -12.46
CA GLN A 178 -4.59 -14.26 -11.46
C GLN A 178 -3.80 -13.06 -12.06
N PHE A 179 -3.68 -12.95 -13.38
CA PHE A 179 -2.93 -11.85 -14.03
C PHE A 179 -3.71 -10.53 -14.11
N GLY A 180 -4.91 -10.46 -13.53
CA GLY A 180 -5.80 -9.29 -13.61
C GLY A 180 -7.11 -9.61 -14.32
N VAL A 181 -7.75 -8.58 -14.89
CA VAL A 181 -9.01 -8.73 -15.63
C VAL A 181 -8.80 -9.53 -16.91
N GLU A 182 -9.86 -10.23 -17.34
CA GLU A 182 -9.85 -10.96 -18.61
C GLU A 182 -9.58 -9.99 -19.77
N GLN A 183 -8.77 -10.43 -20.73
CA GLN A 183 -8.28 -9.58 -21.83
C GLN A 183 -9.12 -9.81 -23.07
N GLU A 184 -9.73 -8.75 -23.60
CA GLU A 184 -10.56 -8.84 -24.79
C GLU A 184 -9.72 -8.95 -26.07
N LEU A 185 -10.25 -9.72 -27.02
CA LEU A 185 -9.71 -9.77 -28.37
C LEU A 185 -10.47 -8.78 -29.24
N PRO A 186 -9.79 -8.01 -30.11
CA PRO A 186 -10.49 -7.18 -31.08
C PRO A 186 -11.27 -8.07 -32.06
N ASN A 187 -12.03 -7.46 -32.98
CA ASN A 187 -12.72 -8.24 -34.01
C ASN A 187 -11.71 -9.03 -34.86
N GLN A 188 -12.13 -10.21 -35.35
CA GLN A 188 -11.25 -11.10 -36.09
C GLN A 188 -10.70 -10.52 -37.41
N ASP A 189 -11.37 -9.51 -37.97
CA ASP A 189 -10.93 -8.76 -39.15
C ASP A 189 -10.04 -7.55 -38.82
N ASP A 190 -9.83 -7.25 -37.54
CA ASP A 190 -8.88 -6.22 -37.11
C ASP A 190 -7.45 -6.63 -37.46
N LYS A 191 -6.66 -5.65 -37.92
CA LYS A 191 -5.26 -5.84 -38.28
C LYS A 191 -4.39 -6.30 -37.11
N ASP A 192 -4.78 -5.97 -35.87
CA ASP A 192 -4.00 -6.22 -34.66
C ASP A 192 -4.51 -7.45 -33.88
N TYR A 193 -5.49 -8.21 -34.42
CA TYR A 193 -6.05 -9.41 -33.78
C TYR A 193 -5.01 -10.46 -33.43
N GLU A 194 -4.23 -10.90 -34.41
CA GLU A 194 -3.18 -11.92 -34.21
C GLU A 194 -2.07 -11.41 -33.29
N ALA A 195 -1.72 -10.12 -33.40
CA ALA A 195 -0.73 -9.49 -32.52
C ALA A 195 -1.21 -9.48 -31.06
N THR A 196 -2.50 -9.21 -30.83
CA THR A 196 -3.10 -9.23 -29.49
C THR A 196 -3.06 -10.63 -28.89
N ILE A 197 -3.37 -11.68 -29.67
CA ILE A 197 -3.28 -13.08 -29.22
C ILE A 197 -1.83 -13.42 -28.83
N GLU A 198 -0.86 -13.09 -29.68
CA GLU A 198 0.56 -13.33 -29.39
C GLU A 198 0.99 -12.60 -28.10
N HIS A 199 0.51 -11.38 -27.90
CA HIS A 199 0.86 -10.57 -26.74
C HIS A 199 0.22 -11.08 -25.44
N ILE A 200 -1.01 -11.60 -25.47
CA ILE A 200 -1.63 -12.30 -24.33
C ILE A 200 -0.79 -13.52 -23.93
N GLN A 201 -0.34 -14.32 -24.90
CA GLN A 201 0.53 -15.47 -24.63
C GLN A 201 1.86 -15.05 -24.04
N LYS A 202 2.47 -14.00 -24.60
CA LYS A 202 3.72 -13.40 -24.11
C LYS A 202 3.57 -12.91 -22.66
N THR A 203 2.45 -12.28 -22.34
CA THR A 203 2.10 -11.81 -20.99
C THR A 203 1.98 -12.99 -20.02
N SER A 204 1.29 -14.07 -20.41
CA SER A 204 1.19 -15.27 -19.56
C SER A 204 2.54 -15.89 -19.25
N VAL A 205 3.45 -15.95 -20.24
CA VAL A 205 4.82 -16.46 -20.02
C VAL A 205 5.60 -15.55 -19.08
N TYR A 206 5.56 -14.23 -19.32
CA TYR A 206 6.22 -13.24 -18.47
C TYR A 206 5.77 -13.37 -17.02
N MET A 207 4.46 -13.43 -16.77
CA MET A 207 3.93 -13.52 -15.42
C MET A 207 4.30 -14.84 -14.72
N LYS A 208 4.29 -15.97 -15.44
CA LYS A 208 4.77 -17.26 -14.90
C LYS A 208 6.25 -17.21 -14.51
N GLU A 209 7.08 -16.53 -15.30
CA GLU A 209 8.49 -16.32 -14.97
C GLU A 209 8.63 -15.43 -13.73
N MET A 210 7.92 -14.30 -13.70
CA MET A 210 7.95 -13.36 -12.57
C MET A 210 7.61 -14.05 -11.25
N TRP A 211 6.64 -14.97 -11.25
CA TRP A 211 6.19 -15.68 -10.05
C TRP A 211 7.06 -16.87 -9.67
N SER A 212 7.83 -17.42 -10.60
CA SER A 212 8.75 -18.51 -10.32
C SER A 212 9.97 -18.07 -9.49
N ASN A 213 10.18 -16.76 -9.31
CA ASN A 213 11.27 -16.19 -8.53
C ASN A 213 10.75 -15.54 -7.24
N GLU A 214 11.17 -16.09 -6.10
CA GLU A 214 10.80 -15.58 -4.77
C GLU A 214 11.24 -14.13 -4.52
N GLU A 215 12.30 -13.65 -5.19
CA GLU A 215 12.76 -12.25 -5.07
C GLU A 215 11.70 -11.25 -5.55
N HIS A 216 10.78 -11.68 -6.42
CA HIS A 216 9.74 -10.83 -6.99
C HIS A 216 8.46 -10.81 -6.14
N ASN A 217 8.36 -11.63 -5.09
CA ASN A 217 7.18 -11.75 -4.24
C ASN A 217 6.72 -10.40 -3.63
N TYR A 218 7.64 -9.45 -3.51
CA TYR A 218 7.37 -8.10 -3.01
C TYR A 218 6.44 -7.27 -3.91
N TYR A 219 6.37 -7.56 -5.20
CA TYR A 219 5.58 -6.76 -6.15
C TYR A 219 4.76 -7.61 -7.12
N ASN A 220 4.97 -8.93 -7.14
CA ASN A 220 4.16 -9.86 -7.93
C ASN A 220 2.67 -9.76 -7.59
N TYR A 221 2.32 -9.55 -6.31
CA TYR A 221 0.93 -9.47 -5.88
C TYR A 221 0.18 -8.24 -6.42
N LYS A 222 0.92 -7.16 -6.71
CA LYS A 222 0.40 -5.95 -7.35
C LYS A 222 0.35 -6.06 -8.88
N CYS A 223 1.05 -7.03 -9.46
CA CYS A 223 1.22 -7.08 -10.91
C CYS A 223 0.02 -7.69 -11.63
N LYS A 224 -0.94 -6.84 -12.00
CA LYS A 224 -2.20 -7.21 -12.65
C LYS A 224 -2.50 -6.26 -13.82
N ASN A 225 -3.13 -6.79 -14.87
CA ASN A 225 -3.80 -5.99 -15.88
C ASN A 225 -5.15 -5.57 -15.32
N MET A 226 -5.40 -4.28 -15.29
CA MET A 226 -6.60 -3.68 -14.70
C MET A 226 -7.63 -3.30 -15.74
N ASP A 227 -7.24 -3.34 -17.02
CA ASP A 227 -8.08 -3.02 -18.16
C ASP A 227 -8.14 -4.20 -19.12
N GLU A 228 -9.32 -4.44 -19.69
CA GLU A 228 -9.58 -5.55 -20.62
C GLU A 228 -8.83 -5.37 -21.95
N GLU A 229 -8.44 -4.14 -22.30
CA GLU A 229 -7.70 -3.81 -23.52
C GLU A 229 -6.17 -3.73 -23.30
N CYS A 230 -5.64 -3.95 -22.09
CA CYS A 230 -4.20 -3.82 -21.81
C CYS A 230 -3.32 -4.57 -22.82
N SER A 231 -3.70 -5.80 -23.18
CA SER A 231 -2.98 -6.61 -24.15
C SER A 231 -3.10 -6.09 -25.58
N TYR A 232 -4.28 -5.56 -25.95
CA TYR A 232 -4.50 -4.94 -27.25
C TYR A 232 -3.68 -3.65 -27.38
N TRP A 233 -3.69 -2.76 -26.39
CA TRP A 233 -2.91 -1.51 -26.40
C TRP A 233 -1.40 -1.76 -26.44
N ALA A 234 -0.94 -2.76 -25.70
CA ALA A 234 0.47 -3.14 -25.70
C ALA A 234 0.92 -3.85 -27.01
N ALA A 235 0.00 -4.47 -27.74
CA ALA A 235 0.27 -5.14 -29.01
C ALA A 235 0.15 -4.22 -30.24
N SER A 236 -0.87 -3.36 -30.25
CA SER A 236 -1.29 -2.55 -31.40
C SER A 236 -0.56 -1.20 -31.49
N GLY A 237 0.04 -0.73 -30.41
CA GLY A 237 0.67 0.58 -30.31
C GLY A 237 1.88 0.63 -29.40
N ASP A 238 2.56 1.77 -29.41
CA ASP A 238 3.65 2.08 -28.48
C ASP A 238 3.08 2.56 -27.13
N GLU A 239 1.86 2.16 -26.70
CA GLU A 239 1.20 2.70 -25.48
C GLU A 239 2.04 2.49 -24.22
N CYS A 240 2.75 1.36 -24.13
CA CYS A 240 3.71 1.11 -23.05
C CYS A 240 4.82 2.18 -22.97
N GLU A 241 5.08 2.93 -24.05
CA GLU A 241 6.04 4.04 -24.10
C GLU A 241 5.35 5.42 -24.17
N ALA A 242 4.29 5.57 -24.95
CA ALA A 242 3.55 6.80 -25.17
C ALA A 242 2.72 7.21 -23.96
N ASN A 243 2.17 6.23 -23.24
CA ASN A 243 1.38 6.40 -22.03
C ASN A 243 1.93 5.55 -20.87
N ARG A 244 3.26 5.55 -20.77
CA ARG A 244 4.02 4.70 -19.85
C ARG A 244 3.57 4.78 -18.40
N ASP A 245 3.27 5.98 -17.88
CA ASP A 245 2.87 6.15 -16.48
C ASP A 245 1.55 5.43 -16.16
N TYR A 246 0.59 5.46 -17.07
CA TYR A 246 -0.67 4.74 -16.92
C TYR A 246 -0.45 3.23 -17.12
N MET A 247 0.21 2.85 -18.22
CA MET A 247 0.41 1.45 -18.58
C MET A 247 1.27 0.70 -17.56
N GLN A 248 2.24 1.38 -16.93
CA GLN A 248 3.05 0.79 -15.87
C GLN A 248 2.23 0.42 -14.64
N LYS A 249 1.19 1.18 -14.30
CA LYS A 249 0.39 0.94 -13.10
C LYS A 249 -0.82 0.05 -13.37
N ASN A 250 -1.44 0.21 -14.53
CA ASN A 250 -2.70 -0.45 -14.87
C ASN A 250 -2.53 -1.63 -15.81
N CYS A 251 -1.42 -1.72 -16.55
CA CYS A 251 -1.17 -2.77 -17.54
C CYS A 251 0.23 -3.37 -17.37
N ALA A 252 0.70 -3.46 -16.12
CA ALA A 252 2.07 -3.87 -15.83
C ALA A 252 2.42 -5.25 -16.40
N PRO A 253 1.54 -6.28 -16.31
CA PRO A 253 1.77 -7.56 -17.00
C PRO A 253 1.92 -7.40 -18.51
N ALA A 254 0.97 -6.73 -19.19
CA ALA A 254 0.98 -6.57 -20.63
C ALA A 254 2.23 -5.82 -21.11
N CYS A 255 2.65 -4.77 -20.41
CA CYS A 255 3.85 -4.02 -20.76
C CYS A 255 5.16 -4.60 -20.19
N GLN A 256 5.08 -5.70 -19.42
CA GLN A 256 6.23 -6.32 -18.76
C GLN A 256 6.94 -5.41 -17.75
N PHE A 257 6.15 -4.61 -17.04
CA PHE A 257 6.57 -3.60 -16.08
C PHE A 257 6.34 -3.99 -14.62
N CYS A 258 6.08 -5.27 -14.27
CA CYS A 258 5.85 -5.68 -12.88
C CYS A 258 6.95 -5.19 -11.92
N HIS A 259 8.21 -5.28 -12.35
CA HIS A 259 9.36 -4.84 -11.57
C HIS A 259 9.32 -3.33 -11.25
N LEU A 260 8.62 -2.52 -12.03
CA LEU A 260 8.46 -1.08 -11.80
C LEU A 260 7.29 -0.75 -10.85
N LEU A 261 6.54 -1.75 -10.37
CA LEU A 261 5.56 -1.57 -9.31
C LEU A 261 6.24 -1.41 -7.95
N ASP A 262 7.42 -2.00 -7.77
CA ASP A 262 8.27 -1.74 -6.62
C ASP A 262 8.72 -0.27 -6.64
N VAL A 263 8.28 0.49 -5.64
CA VAL A 263 8.63 1.91 -5.50
C VAL A 263 10.14 2.11 -5.44
N ARG A 264 10.92 1.17 -4.88
CA ARG A 264 12.38 1.29 -4.79
C ARG A 264 13.05 1.23 -6.16
N LEU A 265 12.46 0.45 -7.08
CA LEU A 265 12.94 0.31 -8.45
C LEU A 265 12.42 1.43 -9.36
N ARG A 266 11.19 1.90 -9.13
CA ARG A 266 10.60 3.07 -9.79
C ARG A 266 11.26 4.39 -9.37
N CYS A 267 11.68 4.46 -8.11
CA CYS A 267 12.20 5.63 -7.42
C CYS A 267 13.52 5.34 -6.71
N PRO A 268 14.60 5.04 -7.44
CA PRO A 268 15.89 4.85 -6.79
C PRO A 268 16.29 6.15 -6.09
N ILE A 269 16.72 6.03 -4.84
CA ILE A 269 17.30 7.15 -4.08
C ILE A 269 18.55 7.61 -4.85
N LYS A 270 18.45 8.79 -5.47
CA LYS A 270 19.57 9.36 -6.22
C LYS A 270 20.60 9.93 -5.24
N PRO A 271 21.89 9.92 -5.59
CA PRO A 271 22.90 10.64 -4.82
C PRO A 271 22.51 12.11 -4.65
N GLY A 272 22.51 12.60 -3.41
CA GLY A 272 22.02 13.94 -3.06
C GLY A 272 20.55 14.03 -2.65
N ASN A 273 19.79 12.93 -2.73
CA ASN A 273 18.40 12.82 -2.26
C ASN A 273 18.30 11.81 -1.09
N GLU A 274 19.32 11.75 -0.25
CA GLU A 274 19.34 10.84 0.90
C GLU A 274 18.20 11.16 1.88
N PRO A 275 17.65 10.15 2.59
CA PRO A 275 16.66 10.38 3.63
C PRO A 275 17.14 11.43 4.63
N VAL A 276 16.28 12.41 4.93
CA VAL A 276 16.54 13.47 5.93
C VAL A 276 16.86 12.88 7.29
N PHE A 277 16.24 11.74 7.62
CA PHE A 277 16.45 11.03 8.87
C PHE A 277 16.98 9.62 8.64
N LYS A 278 18.06 9.29 9.32
CA LYS A 278 18.58 7.93 9.49
C LYS A 278 17.98 7.27 10.73
N PRO A 279 18.12 5.95 10.90
CA PRO A 279 17.67 5.25 12.11
C PRO A 279 18.14 5.96 13.39
N GLY A 280 17.19 6.34 14.25
CA GLY A 280 17.43 7.05 15.51
C GLY A 280 17.53 8.59 15.42
N GLU A 281 17.57 9.18 14.22
CA GLU A 281 17.65 10.65 14.07
C GLU A 281 16.31 11.33 14.39
N LEU A 282 15.18 10.65 14.21
CA LEU A 282 13.88 11.14 14.69
C LEU A 282 13.86 11.35 16.21
N ASN A 283 14.41 10.41 16.99
CA ASN A 283 14.56 10.59 18.44
C ASN A 283 15.45 11.80 18.76
N THR A 284 16.50 12.00 17.97
CA THR A 284 17.41 13.15 18.13
C THR A 284 16.67 14.46 17.90
N LEU A 285 15.85 14.55 16.85
CA LEU A 285 15.03 15.72 16.57
C LEU A 285 14.09 16.03 17.73
N PHE A 286 13.31 15.05 18.20
CA PHE A 286 12.35 15.28 19.27
C PHE A 286 13.01 15.60 20.62
N GLU A 287 14.15 14.98 20.94
CA GLU A 287 14.95 15.35 22.12
C GLU A 287 15.50 16.78 22.02
N ASN A 288 15.91 17.23 20.82
CA ASN A 288 16.30 18.63 20.62
C ASN A 288 15.11 19.59 20.80
N ILE A 289 13.94 19.21 20.29
CA ILE A 289 12.70 20.01 20.42
C ILE A 289 12.30 20.11 21.89
N VAL A 290 12.16 18.99 22.60
CA VAL A 290 11.55 18.94 23.93
C VAL A 290 12.57 19.19 25.05
N ASP A 291 13.75 18.54 24.96
CA ASP A 291 14.75 18.56 26.03
C ASP A 291 15.86 19.59 25.79
N ASN A 292 15.86 20.29 24.64
CA ASN A 292 16.97 21.15 24.20
C ASN A 292 18.32 20.40 24.25
N ALA A 293 18.33 19.14 23.80
CA ALA A 293 19.48 18.25 23.94
C ALA A 293 20.74 18.74 23.19
N ASP A 294 20.59 19.54 22.12
CA ASP A 294 21.71 20.18 21.41
C ASP A 294 22.21 21.49 22.07
N GLY A 295 21.50 21.97 23.09
CA GLY A 295 21.85 23.17 23.86
C GLY A 295 21.62 24.50 23.13
N LYS A 296 21.04 24.51 21.92
CA LYS A 296 20.90 25.74 21.12
C LYS A 296 19.68 26.57 21.48
N GLY A 297 18.65 25.94 22.03
CA GLY A 297 17.40 26.59 22.46
C GLY A 297 16.50 27.04 21.31
N GLU A 298 16.70 26.52 20.10
CA GLU A 298 16.01 26.96 18.87
C GLU A 298 14.47 26.82 18.99
N TYR A 299 14.00 25.79 19.69
CA TYR A 299 12.59 25.44 19.82
C TYR A 299 11.89 26.02 21.06
N VAL A 300 12.64 26.62 21.99
CA VAL A 300 12.10 27.16 23.25
C VAL A 300 11.01 28.20 22.99
N LYS A 301 11.13 28.95 21.88
CA LYS A 301 10.14 29.93 21.42
C LYS A 301 8.73 29.34 21.21
N TYR A 302 8.63 28.03 20.96
CA TYR A 302 7.37 27.34 20.70
C TYR A 302 6.73 26.69 21.93
N ASN A 303 7.36 26.77 23.11
CA ASN A 303 6.92 26.09 24.34
C ASN A 303 6.63 24.58 24.15
N PRO A 304 7.64 23.78 23.77
CA PRO A 304 7.47 22.37 23.44
C PRO A 304 7.15 21.53 24.68
N ARG A 305 6.18 20.61 24.56
CA ARG A 305 5.85 19.65 25.62
C ARG A 305 5.57 18.27 25.03
N ALA A 306 6.25 17.25 25.53
CA ALA A 306 5.93 15.86 25.20
C ALA A 306 4.69 15.39 25.99
N LEU A 307 3.71 14.84 25.27
CA LEU A 307 2.59 14.09 25.84
C LEU A 307 2.90 12.59 25.87
N SER A 308 3.62 12.11 24.86
CA SER A 308 4.10 10.74 24.74
C SER A 308 5.53 10.74 24.18
N ARG A 309 6.38 9.84 24.67
CA ARG A 309 7.75 9.62 24.20
C ARG A 309 8.30 8.27 24.68
N PRO A 310 9.39 7.74 24.10
CA PRO A 310 10.07 6.57 24.65
C PRO A 310 10.57 6.83 26.09
N LYS A 311 10.39 5.84 26.98
CA LYS A 311 10.87 5.86 28.38
C LYS A 311 12.37 6.06 28.56
N VAL A 312 13.16 5.72 27.54
CA VAL A 312 14.62 5.81 27.59
C VAL A 312 15.07 6.72 26.47
N LYS A 313 15.92 7.68 26.81
CA LYS A 313 16.56 8.59 25.86
C LYS A 313 17.60 7.86 25.04
N ARG A 314 18.05 8.49 23.95
CA ARG A 314 19.11 7.94 23.09
C ARG A 314 20.41 7.64 23.85
N ASP A 315 20.72 8.39 24.90
CA ASP A 315 21.92 8.18 25.73
C ASP A 315 21.75 7.08 26.80
N GLY A 316 20.61 6.38 26.82
CA GLY A 316 20.30 5.33 27.79
C GLY A 316 19.78 5.86 29.12
N THR A 317 19.67 7.18 29.30
CA THR A 317 19.10 7.75 30.53
C THR A 317 17.58 7.70 30.50
N PRO A 318 16.91 7.62 31.66
CA PRO A 318 15.46 7.72 31.72
C PRO A 318 14.97 9.05 31.13
N ALA A 319 13.95 8.98 30.28
CA ALA A 319 13.18 10.15 29.89
C ALA A 319 12.48 10.70 31.14
N GLY A 320 12.79 11.95 31.49
CA GLY A 320 12.16 12.61 32.63
C GLY A 320 10.79 13.19 32.27
N GLY A 321 9.97 13.48 33.30
CA GLY A 321 8.68 14.15 33.17
C GLY A 321 7.46 13.23 33.26
N ASP A 322 6.28 13.79 33.00
CA ASP A 322 4.98 13.11 33.11
C ASP A 322 4.49 12.50 31.78
N ALA A 323 5.35 12.44 30.77
CA ALA A 323 4.98 11.93 29.44
C ALA A 323 4.76 10.40 29.48
N ILE A 324 3.75 9.95 28.72
CA ILE A 324 3.41 8.53 28.60
C ILE A 324 4.46 7.83 27.74
N ASP A 325 4.76 6.57 28.06
CA ASP A 325 5.63 5.74 27.25
C ASP A 325 4.95 5.37 25.93
N GLY A 326 5.61 5.64 24.81
CA GLY A 326 5.04 5.39 23.49
C GLY A 326 5.72 6.19 22.38
N PRO A 327 5.07 6.30 21.20
CA PRO A 327 5.59 7.13 20.10
C PRO A 327 5.65 8.60 20.52
N TRP A 328 6.49 9.38 19.85
CA TRP A 328 6.59 10.81 20.12
C TRP A 328 5.29 11.54 19.78
N ILE A 329 4.72 12.21 20.78
CA ILE A 329 3.62 13.17 20.62
C ILE A 329 4.05 14.45 21.33
N VAL A 330 4.27 15.52 20.58
CA VAL A 330 4.78 16.80 21.09
C VAL A 330 3.85 17.93 20.72
N THR A 331 3.49 18.76 21.69
CA THR A 331 2.74 20.00 21.48
C THR A 331 3.69 21.18 21.37
N LEU A 332 3.47 22.04 20.37
CA LEU A 332 4.17 23.31 20.15
C LEU A 332 3.17 24.46 20.31
N GLU A 333 2.94 24.92 21.53
CA GLU A 333 1.80 25.80 21.87
C GLU A 333 1.85 27.16 21.15
N ASN A 334 3.04 27.71 20.90
CA ASN A 334 3.20 29.03 20.26
C ASN A 334 3.67 28.93 18.80
N PHE A 335 3.38 27.80 18.14
CA PHE A 335 3.77 27.60 16.74
C PHE A 335 2.95 28.51 15.81
N ILE A 336 1.63 28.49 15.99
CA ILE A 336 0.59 29.31 15.35
C ILE A 336 0.49 30.74 15.92
N SER A 337 0.54 31.83 15.15
CA SER A 337 -0.06 33.09 15.61
C SER A 337 -1.53 33.20 15.25
N ASP A 338 -2.33 33.93 16.05
CA ASP A 338 -3.77 34.10 15.79
C ASP A 338 -4.08 34.63 14.39
N ILE A 339 -3.23 35.54 13.87
CA ILE A 339 -3.38 36.12 12.52
C ILE A 339 -3.18 35.05 11.44
N GLU A 340 -2.22 34.15 11.63
CA GLU A 340 -1.95 33.05 10.69
C GLU A 340 -3.06 32.01 10.73
N ALA A 341 -3.55 31.68 11.93
CA ALA A 341 -4.69 30.78 12.11
C ALA A 341 -5.96 31.32 11.43
N ASP A 342 -6.30 32.59 11.65
CA ASP A 342 -7.45 33.23 11.00
C ASP A 342 -7.29 33.27 9.47
N ALA A 343 -6.07 33.50 8.96
CA ALA A 343 -5.80 33.46 7.53
C ALA A 343 -6.02 32.07 6.92
N MET A 344 -5.59 31.00 7.59
CA MET A 344 -5.84 29.61 7.15
C MET A 344 -7.33 29.25 7.19
N ILE A 345 -8.05 29.66 8.23
CA ILE A 345 -9.51 29.45 8.32
C ILE A 345 -10.21 30.17 7.15
N ALA A 346 -9.82 31.40 6.84
CA ALA A 346 -10.36 32.15 5.70
C ALA A 346 -10.00 31.50 4.35
N ALA A 347 -8.79 30.93 4.23
CA ALA A 347 -8.35 30.19 3.06
C ALA A 347 -9.23 28.95 2.80
N GLY A 348 -9.45 28.12 3.82
CA GLY A 348 -10.33 26.95 3.73
C GLY A 348 -11.77 27.33 3.36
N ALA A 349 -12.31 28.37 4.00
CA ALA A 349 -13.65 28.87 3.68
C ALA A 349 -13.77 29.40 2.24
N LYS A 350 -12.70 29.97 1.68
CA LYS A 350 -12.65 30.42 0.29
C LYS A 350 -12.54 29.27 -0.71
N LYS A 351 -11.78 28.22 -0.38
CA LYS A 351 -11.66 27.00 -1.20
C LYS A 351 -13.00 26.25 -1.27
N GLY A 352 -13.72 26.22 -0.14
CA GLY A 352 -14.92 25.40 0.05
C GLY A 352 -14.55 24.11 0.77
N TYR A 353 -15.35 23.76 1.77
CA TYR A 353 -15.21 22.53 2.54
C TYR A 353 -16.15 21.47 1.99
N GLU A 354 -15.65 20.25 1.81
CA GLU A 354 -16.41 19.09 1.37
C GLU A 354 -16.33 17.97 2.41
N ARG A 355 -17.25 17.00 2.35
CA ARG A 355 -17.26 15.89 3.29
C ARG A 355 -15.94 15.12 3.15
N SER A 356 -15.22 14.95 4.26
CA SER A 356 -13.99 14.16 4.23
C SER A 356 -14.27 12.71 3.88
N GLN A 357 -13.42 12.15 3.03
CA GLN A 357 -13.34 10.74 2.69
C GLN A 357 -12.06 10.16 3.31
N ASP A 358 -12.13 8.92 3.75
CA ASP A 358 -10.99 8.12 4.14
C ASP A 358 -10.39 7.42 2.93
N VAL A 359 -9.13 7.01 3.11
CA VAL A 359 -8.39 6.22 2.13
C VAL A 359 -8.97 4.80 2.18
N GLY A 360 -9.66 4.40 1.12
CA GLY A 360 -10.18 3.06 0.91
C GLY A 360 -9.10 2.09 0.43
N ALA A 361 -9.53 0.97 -0.14
CA ALA A 361 -8.62 -0.08 -0.62
C ALA A 361 -7.57 0.47 -1.60
N GLU A 362 -6.31 0.07 -1.42
CA GLU A 362 -5.26 0.34 -2.42
C GLU A 362 -5.63 -0.39 -3.70
N LEU A 363 -5.89 0.38 -4.74
CA LEU A 363 -6.04 -0.13 -6.09
C LEU A 363 -4.69 -0.71 -6.53
N PRO A 364 -4.68 -1.74 -7.39
CA PRO A 364 -3.42 -2.35 -7.87
C PRO A 364 -2.46 -1.36 -8.57
N ASP A 365 -2.94 -0.19 -8.97
CA ASP A 365 -2.17 0.91 -9.55
C ASP A 365 -1.42 1.77 -8.50
N GLY A 366 -1.57 1.43 -7.21
CA GLY A 366 -1.01 2.09 -6.05
C GLY A 366 -1.74 3.38 -5.64
N SER A 367 -2.88 3.69 -6.26
CA SER A 367 -3.83 4.69 -5.76
C SER A 367 -4.81 4.03 -4.78
N HIS A 368 -5.68 4.79 -4.15
CA HIS A 368 -6.66 4.27 -3.20
C HIS A 368 -8.06 4.72 -3.59
N GLU A 369 -9.06 3.89 -3.32
CA GLU A 369 -10.46 4.31 -3.40
C GLU A 369 -10.79 5.36 -2.34
N ASP A 370 -11.87 6.12 -2.54
CA ASP A 370 -12.38 7.04 -1.53
C ASP A 370 -13.53 6.36 -0.76
N GLU A 371 -13.39 6.20 0.55
CA GLU A 371 -14.42 5.62 1.41
C GLU A 371 -15.00 6.67 2.35
N VAL A 372 -16.33 6.81 2.41
CA VAL A 372 -16.97 7.66 3.43
C VAL A 372 -17.24 6.81 4.67
N ASN A 373 -16.41 6.94 5.69
CA ASN A 373 -16.62 6.29 6.98
C ASN A 373 -17.35 7.21 7.97
N ASP A 374 -18.14 6.62 8.87
CA ASP A 374 -18.74 7.28 10.03
C ASP A 374 -17.70 7.71 11.08
N GLY A 375 -16.49 7.12 11.06
CA GLY A 375 -15.38 7.47 11.95
C GLY A 375 -14.77 8.85 11.67
N ARG A 376 -14.66 9.25 10.40
CA ARG A 376 -14.14 10.58 10.00
C ARG A 376 -15.29 11.55 9.74
N THR A 377 -15.68 12.28 10.77
CA THR A 377 -16.83 13.19 10.72
C THR A 377 -16.53 14.60 10.22
N SER A 378 -15.28 14.88 9.84
CA SER A 378 -14.86 16.22 9.39
C SER A 378 -15.33 16.58 8.00
N GLU A 379 -15.22 17.87 7.69
CA GLU A 379 -15.13 18.37 6.33
C GLU A 379 -13.67 18.78 6.04
N ASN A 380 -13.20 18.65 4.80
CA ASN A 380 -11.84 18.99 4.40
C ASN A 380 -11.79 20.04 3.28
N ALA A 381 -10.66 20.74 3.20
CA ALA A 381 -10.28 21.61 2.09
C ALA A 381 -8.76 21.56 1.92
N TRP A 382 -8.26 21.61 0.68
CA TRP A 382 -6.82 21.60 0.39
C TRP A 382 -6.27 23.02 0.20
N CYS A 383 -5.18 23.30 0.91
CA CYS A 383 -4.49 24.58 0.96
C CYS A 383 -3.44 24.66 -0.17
N ASP A 384 -3.92 24.75 -1.40
CA ASP A 384 -3.08 24.70 -2.61
C ASP A 384 -2.22 25.97 -2.86
N GLU A 385 -1.37 25.92 -3.90
CA GLU A 385 -0.49 27.02 -4.32
C GLU A 385 -1.24 28.37 -4.46
N LYS A 386 -2.45 28.34 -5.03
CA LYS A 386 -3.23 29.54 -5.37
C LYS A 386 -3.84 30.23 -4.15
N ILE A 387 -4.06 29.49 -3.06
CA ILE A 387 -4.75 30.02 -1.88
C ILE A 387 -3.78 30.20 -0.71
N CYS A 388 -2.78 29.33 -0.57
CA CYS A 388 -1.95 29.26 0.62
C CYS A 388 -0.48 29.59 0.36
N GLU A 389 0.17 28.97 -0.63
CA GLU A 389 1.61 29.22 -0.87
C GLU A 389 1.92 30.62 -1.42
N SER A 390 0.93 31.22 -2.08
CA SER A 390 0.97 32.61 -2.54
C SER A 390 0.51 33.62 -1.49
N ASN A 391 -0.05 33.16 -0.36
CA ASN A 391 -0.52 34.04 0.71
C ASN A 391 0.65 34.44 1.64
N PRO A 392 0.96 35.74 1.77
CA PRO A 392 2.11 36.20 2.54
C PRO A 392 1.99 35.95 4.05
N ILE A 393 0.80 35.65 4.55
CA ILE A 393 0.56 35.30 5.96
C ILE A 393 0.70 33.79 6.19
N ILE A 394 0.26 32.95 5.24
CA ILE A 394 0.27 31.48 5.40
C ILE A 394 1.62 30.90 4.99
N LYS A 395 2.22 31.38 3.89
CA LYS A 395 3.51 30.87 3.37
C LYS A 395 4.62 30.77 4.43
N PRO A 396 4.82 31.75 5.34
CA PRO A 396 5.85 31.63 6.39
C PRO A 396 5.63 30.45 7.34
N VAL A 397 4.40 29.97 7.50
CA VAL A 397 4.10 28.78 8.31
C VAL A 397 4.72 27.54 7.69
N LEU A 398 4.56 27.34 6.37
CA LEU A 398 5.14 26.20 5.65
C LEU A 398 6.66 26.14 5.83
N GLY A 399 7.32 27.31 5.77
CA GLY A 399 8.74 27.43 6.05
C GLY A 399 9.11 27.04 7.50
N ARG A 400 8.29 27.42 8.48
CA ARG A 400 8.51 27.02 9.89
C ARG A 400 8.27 25.52 10.12
N ILE A 401 7.31 24.93 9.41
CA ILE A 401 7.07 23.47 9.44
C ILE A 401 8.30 22.75 8.90
N ALA A 402 8.79 23.17 7.73
CA ALA A 402 9.99 22.62 7.13
C ALA A 402 11.22 22.75 8.05
N GLU A 403 11.41 23.93 8.68
CA GLU A 403 12.49 24.18 9.64
C GLU A 403 12.41 23.24 10.86
N VAL A 404 11.23 23.12 11.49
CA VAL A 404 11.07 22.26 12.69
C VAL A 404 11.18 20.78 12.36
N THR A 405 10.81 20.37 11.15
CA THR A 405 10.91 18.98 10.70
C THR A 405 12.24 18.68 10.00
N LEU A 406 13.16 19.64 9.91
CA LEU A 406 14.41 19.53 9.15
C LEU A 406 14.22 19.10 7.68
N THR A 407 13.05 19.34 7.10
CA THR A 407 12.70 19.00 5.72
C THR A 407 12.82 20.21 4.79
N HIS A 408 12.63 19.99 3.49
CA HIS A 408 12.52 21.07 2.51
C HIS A 408 11.05 21.42 2.28
N VAL A 409 10.74 22.71 2.06
CA VAL A 409 9.36 23.16 1.82
C VAL A 409 8.73 22.48 0.60
N ASP A 410 9.52 22.21 -0.44
CA ASP A 410 9.04 21.51 -1.64
C ASP A 410 8.71 20.02 -1.43
N ASN A 411 9.02 19.46 -0.25
CA ASN A 411 8.78 18.04 0.07
C ASN A 411 7.50 17.83 0.90
N HIS A 412 6.68 18.87 1.09
CA HIS A 412 5.41 18.73 1.79
C HIS A 412 4.25 18.48 0.81
N GLU A 413 3.22 17.79 1.29
CA GLU A 413 1.91 17.84 0.65
C GLU A 413 1.23 19.19 0.92
N ASP A 414 0.21 19.53 0.13
CA ASP A 414 -0.66 20.66 0.42
C ASP A 414 -1.26 20.51 1.82
N LEU A 415 -1.35 21.60 2.60
CA LEU A 415 -1.96 21.50 3.93
C LEU A 415 -3.44 21.09 3.79
N GLN A 416 -3.82 20.01 4.47
CA GLN A 416 -5.22 19.64 4.61
C GLN A 416 -5.85 20.44 5.76
N LEU A 417 -6.82 21.30 5.43
CA LEU A 417 -7.59 22.06 6.41
C LEU A 417 -8.85 21.27 6.76
N LEU A 418 -9.02 20.94 8.04
CA LEU A 418 -10.18 20.20 8.53
C LEU A 418 -11.11 21.10 9.35
N ARG A 419 -12.42 20.94 9.16
CA ARG A 419 -13.46 21.60 9.94
C ARG A 419 -14.35 20.54 10.61
N TYR A 420 -14.59 20.73 11.89
CA TYR A 420 -15.49 19.93 12.69
C TYR A 420 -16.61 20.83 13.21
N GLU A 421 -17.84 20.40 13.01
CA GLU A 421 -19.02 20.99 13.62
C GLU A 421 -19.51 20.08 14.75
N PRO A 422 -20.33 20.57 15.70
CA PRO A 422 -20.92 19.73 16.72
C PRO A 422 -21.72 18.57 16.09
N GLY A 423 -21.31 17.33 16.40
CA GLY A 423 -21.94 16.09 15.95
C GLY A 423 -21.68 15.01 16.97
#